data_AF-A0A1M6XZW6-F1
#
_entry.id   AF-A0A1M6XZW6-F1
#
_cell.length_a   1.000
_cell.length_b   1.000
_cell.length_c   1.000
_cell.angle_alpha   90.00
_cell.angle_beta   90.00
_cell.angle_gamma   90.00
#
_symmetry.space_group_name_H-M   'P 1'
#
loop_
_entity.id
_entity.type
_entity.pdbx_description
1 polymer ?
#
loop_
_entity_poly.entity_id
_entity_poly.type
_entity_poly.pdbx_seq_one_letter_code
_entity_poly.pdbx_strand_id
1 'polypeptide(L)'
;MGSFRISHFDLYYLYSNSTPEEYETYIEKYMQKSVEGFQNLKIGEAYYLPMVEVLSYLRANDFKIFLVSGADRQYTRVMVEILPVDSDNIIGTDYRYVEENQQGKDGMEYVFPSDGKVVRGEFEVKNINMNKVSAMAKEIGKHPVLAFGNSSGDFSMYNYTTANTKYKTMVFSLLADDIEREFGKPVSAEKMLKNCEKNGWIPISMRDDWRTIYGDNVKKTGE
;
A
#
# COMPACT_ATOMS: atom_id res chain seq x y z
N MET A 1 -5.78 4.24 0.39
CA MET A 1 -5.67 3.04 -0.47
C MET A 1 -6.87 2.16 -0.16
N GLY A 2 -7.73 1.93 -1.16
CA GLY A 2 -8.92 1.11 -1.02
C GLY A 2 -8.58 -0.28 -0.49
N SER A 3 -9.37 -0.76 0.46
CA SER A 3 -9.30 -2.13 0.96
C SER A 3 -9.80 -3.05 -0.16
N PHE A 4 -8.92 -3.46 -1.07
CA PHE A 4 -9.25 -4.41 -2.15
C PHE A 4 -9.85 -5.70 -1.55
N ARG A 5 -11.04 -6.08 -2.03
CA ARG A 5 -11.85 -7.21 -1.55
C ARG A 5 -11.34 -8.59 -1.98
N ILE A 6 -10.17 -8.70 -2.60
CA ILE A 6 -9.46 -9.99 -2.65
C ILE A 6 -8.76 -10.13 -1.31
N SER A 7 -9.18 -11.12 -0.52
CA SER A 7 -8.47 -11.47 0.69
C SER A 7 -7.01 -11.71 0.30
N HIS A 8 -6.06 -11.02 0.94
CA HIS A 8 -4.63 -11.18 0.64
C HIS A 8 -4.15 -12.64 0.82
N PHE A 9 -4.97 -13.47 1.46
CA PHE A 9 -4.74 -14.90 1.66
C PHE A 9 -4.90 -15.72 0.37
N ASP A 10 -5.80 -15.33 -0.54
CA ASP A 10 -6.06 -16.10 -1.76
C ASP A 10 -4.95 -15.93 -2.81
N LEU A 11 -4.26 -14.78 -2.81
CA LEU A 11 -3.11 -14.53 -3.68
C LEU A 11 -1.87 -15.32 -3.25
N TYR A 12 -1.77 -15.76 -1.99
CA TYR A 12 -0.59 -16.49 -1.53
C TYR A 12 -0.44 -17.85 -2.21
N TYR A 13 -1.48 -18.70 -2.11
CA TYR A 13 -1.42 -20.06 -2.66
C TYR A 13 -1.51 -20.09 -4.18
N LEU A 14 -2.07 -19.06 -4.81
CA LEU A 14 -2.25 -19.05 -6.26
C LEU A 14 -0.94 -18.77 -7.03
N TYR A 15 0.07 -18.18 -6.37
CA TYR A 15 1.32 -17.74 -7.02
C TYR A 15 2.59 -18.23 -6.32
N SER A 16 2.51 -19.27 -5.48
CA SER A 16 3.73 -19.96 -5.06
C SER A 16 4.40 -20.57 -6.29
N ASN A 17 5.72 -20.41 -6.40
CA ASN A 17 6.54 -20.90 -7.51
C ASN A 17 6.34 -20.17 -8.85
N SER A 18 5.76 -18.97 -8.88
CA SER A 18 5.73 -18.13 -10.08
C SER A 18 6.96 -17.22 -10.16
N THR A 19 7.38 -16.86 -11.37
CA THR A 19 8.38 -15.78 -11.54
C THR A 19 7.74 -14.40 -11.26
N PRO A 20 8.53 -13.35 -10.98
CA PRO A 20 8.02 -11.99 -10.88
C PRO A 20 7.24 -11.52 -12.12
N GLU A 21 7.70 -11.88 -13.32
CA GLU A 21 7.09 -11.48 -14.60
C GLU A 21 5.75 -12.16 -14.85
N GLU A 22 5.63 -13.44 -14.47
CA GLU A 22 4.36 -14.18 -14.53
C GLU A 22 3.33 -13.56 -13.57
N TYR A 23 3.77 -13.18 -12.38
CA TYR A 23 2.91 -12.55 -11.40
C TYR A 23 2.48 -11.15 -11.85
N GLU A 24 3.39 -10.37 -12.42
CA GLU A 24 3.12 -9.06 -13.02
C GLU A 24 2.08 -9.15 -14.14
N THR A 25 2.27 -10.08 -15.08
CA THR A 25 1.30 -10.33 -16.18
C THR A 25 -0.10 -10.65 -15.63
N TYR A 26 -0.19 -11.36 -14.51
CA TYR A 26 -1.47 -11.61 -13.86
C TYR A 26 -2.07 -10.33 -13.28
N ILE A 27 -1.27 -9.51 -12.59
CA ILE A 27 -1.72 -8.26 -11.95
C ILE A 27 -2.20 -7.28 -13.01
N GLU A 28 -1.49 -7.12 -14.12
CA GLU A 28 -1.90 -6.25 -15.24
C GLU A 28 -3.27 -6.67 -15.80
N LYS A 29 -3.50 -7.98 -15.99
CA LYS A 29 -4.81 -8.50 -16.42
C LYS A 29 -5.89 -8.24 -15.38
N TYR A 30 -5.55 -8.34 -14.09
CA TYR A 30 -6.46 -8.05 -13.00
C TYR A 30 -6.82 -6.56 -12.95
N MET A 31 -5.86 -5.66 -13.20
CA MET A 31 -6.06 -4.21 -13.24
C MET A 31 -7.08 -3.77 -14.30
N GLN A 32 -7.28 -4.55 -15.37
CA GLN A 32 -8.26 -4.24 -16.42
C GLN A 32 -9.72 -4.54 -16.03
N LYS A 33 -9.96 -5.25 -14.92
CA LYS A 33 -11.32 -5.56 -14.47
C LYS A 33 -12.01 -4.33 -13.90
N SER A 34 -13.32 -4.25 -14.05
CA SER A 34 -14.14 -3.23 -13.37
C SER A 34 -14.14 -3.45 -11.86
N VAL A 35 -14.18 -2.35 -11.10
CA VAL A 35 -14.39 -2.39 -9.66
C VAL A 35 -15.86 -2.72 -9.37
N GLU A 36 -16.10 -3.75 -8.59
CA GLU A 36 -17.46 -4.13 -8.18
C GLU A 36 -18.14 -2.98 -7.43
N GLY A 37 -19.38 -2.69 -7.80
CA GLY A 37 -20.16 -1.62 -7.18
C GLY A 37 -19.81 -0.21 -7.68
N PHE A 38 -19.02 -0.09 -8.75
CA PHE A 38 -18.79 1.18 -9.46
C PHE A 38 -19.01 1.03 -10.97
N GLN A 39 -19.45 2.13 -11.60
CA GLN A 39 -19.43 2.31 -13.05
C GLN A 39 -18.23 3.17 -13.46
N ASN A 40 -17.67 2.87 -14.64
CA ASN A 40 -16.54 3.58 -15.26
C ASN A 40 -15.26 3.60 -14.40
N LEU A 41 -15.04 2.57 -13.59
CA LEU A 41 -13.84 2.44 -12.76
C LEU A 41 -13.22 1.07 -12.95
N LYS A 42 -11.99 1.03 -13.46
CA LYS A 42 -11.16 -0.19 -13.44
C LYS A 42 -10.31 -0.26 -12.19
N ILE A 43 -9.89 -1.46 -11.83
CA ILE A 43 -9.04 -1.71 -10.64
C ILE A 43 -7.72 -0.93 -10.75
N GLY A 44 -7.10 -0.93 -11.92
CA GLY A 44 -5.86 -0.16 -12.19
C GLY A 44 -6.05 1.35 -12.31
N GLU A 45 -7.25 1.86 -12.08
CA GLU A 45 -7.58 3.30 -12.11
C GLU A 45 -8.15 3.77 -10.76
N ALA A 46 -8.39 2.84 -9.83
CA ALA A 46 -9.06 3.07 -8.54
C ALA A 46 -8.15 3.72 -7.49
N TYR A 47 -7.52 4.84 -7.87
CA TYR A 47 -6.74 5.68 -6.97
C TYR A 47 -7.59 6.86 -6.47
N TYR A 48 -7.41 7.21 -5.21
CA TYR A 48 -7.98 8.44 -4.68
C TYR A 48 -7.25 9.64 -5.31
N LEU A 49 -7.92 10.36 -6.22
CA LEU A 49 -7.31 11.47 -6.96
C LEU A 49 -6.70 12.53 -6.04
N PRO A 50 -7.32 12.93 -4.92
CA PRO A 50 -6.68 13.86 -3.98
C PRO A 50 -5.36 13.34 -3.40
N MET A 51 -5.21 12.02 -3.23
CA MET A 51 -3.92 11.45 -2.81
C MET A 51 -2.89 11.44 -3.94
N VAL A 52 -3.31 11.27 -5.19
CA VAL A 52 -2.41 11.41 -6.36
C VAL A 52 -1.88 12.84 -6.46
N GLU A 53 -2.74 13.84 -6.18
CA GLU A 53 -2.33 15.25 -6.09
C GLU A 53 -1.32 15.48 -4.95
N VAL A 54 -1.54 14.91 -3.76
CA VAL A 54 -0.57 14.96 -2.65
C VAL A 54 0.78 14.36 -3.05
N LEU A 55 0.79 13.17 -3.67
CA LEU A 55 2.03 12.54 -4.11
C LEU A 55 2.77 13.40 -5.14
N SER A 56 2.03 13.98 -6.10
CA SER A 56 2.58 14.86 -7.13
C SER A 56 3.15 16.14 -6.52
N TYR A 57 2.43 16.76 -5.58
CA TYR A 57 2.88 17.94 -4.86
C TYR A 57 4.15 17.67 -4.05
N LEU A 58 4.19 16.56 -3.30
CA LEU A 58 5.37 16.18 -2.52
C LEU A 58 6.58 15.93 -3.43
N ARG A 59 6.41 15.22 -4.55
CA ARG A 59 7.50 14.97 -5.49
C ARG A 59 8.01 16.26 -6.15
N ALA A 60 7.12 17.18 -6.49
CA ALA A 60 7.48 18.49 -7.03
C ALA A 60 8.23 19.39 -6.03
N ASN A 61 8.18 19.04 -4.73
CA ASN A 61 8.89 19.72 -3.65
C ASN A 61 10.05 18.85 -3.10
N ASP A 62 10.61 17.98 -3.93
CA ASP A 62 11.80 17.16 -3.63
C ASP A 62 11.66 16.19 -2.43
N PHE A 63 10.43 15.86 -2.03
CA PHE A 63 10.22 14.81 -1.05
C PHE A 63 10.51 13.45 -1.70
N LYS A 64 11.32 12.64 -1.00
CA LYS A 64 11.42 11.21 -1.32
C LYS A 64 10.20 10.49 -0.72
N ILE A 65 9.39 9.90 -1.60
CA ILE A 65 8.12 9.26 -1.23
C ILE A 65 8.31 7.75 -1.15
N PHE A 66 7.78 7.14 -0.09
CA PHE A 66 7.71 5.69 0.10
C PHE A 66 6.27 5.25 0.29
N LEU A 67 5.90 4.11 -0.29
CA LEU A 67 4.63 3.44 0.00
C LEU A 67 4.90 2.24 0.92
N VAL A 68 4.38 2.32 2.15
CA VAL A 68 4.55 1.29 3.18
C VAL A 68 3.22 0.56 3.37
N SER A 69 3.06 -0.55 2.66
CA SER A 69 1.78 -1.23 2.48
C SER A 69 1.72 -2.56 3.22
N GLY A 70 0.55 -2.88 3.77
CA GLY A 70 0.24 -4.23 4.22
C GLY A 70 -0.04 -5.20 3.07
N ALA A 71 -0.07 -4.73 1.82
CA ALA A 71 -0.22 -5.57 0.65
C ALA A 71 1.10 -6.21 0.22
N ASP A 72 1.01 -7.23 -0.62
CA ASP A 72 2.18 -7.84 -1.25
C ASP A 72 3.04 -6.78 -1.96
N ARG A 73 4.36 -6.88 -1.82
CA ARG A 73 5.30 -5.88 -2.37
C ARG A 73 5.23 -5.81 -3.89
N GLN A 74 5.30 -6.95 -4.59
CA GLN A 74 5.29 -6.99 -6.05
C GLN A 74 3.94 -6.58 -6.61
N TYR A 75 2.84 -7.03 -6.00
CA TYR A 75 1.50 -6.53 -6.28
C TYR A 75 1.44 -5.01 -6.18
N THR A 76 1.95 -4.45 -5.08
CA THR A 76 1.92 -3.00 -4.87
C THR A 76 2.75 -2.27 -5.93
N ARG A 77 3.93 -2.78 -6.31
CA ARG A 77 4.77 -2.18 -7.36
C ARG A 77 4.03 -2.04 -8.68
N VAL A 78 3.44 -3.12 -9.17
CA VAL A 78 2.69 -3.11 -10.44
C VAL A 78 1.47 -2.20 -10.33
N MET A 79 0.73 -2.28 -9.22
CA MET A 79 -0.45 -1.45 -8.99
C MET A 79 -0.16 0.05 -8.88
N VAL A 80 1.07 0.49 -8.67
CA VAL A 80 1.39 1.92 -8.45
C VAL A 80 2.42 2.46 -9.44
N GLU A 81 2.76 1.70 -10.48
CA GLU A 81 3.77 2.06 -11.47
C GLU A 81 3.52 3.43 -12.12
N ILE A 82 2.24 3.77 -12.33
CA ILE A 82 1.84 5.06 -12.93
C ILE A 82 1.87 6.24 -11.93
N LEU A 83 2.01 5.97 -10.64
CA LEU A 83 2.04 7.01 -9.60
C LEU A 83 3.45 7.60 -9.48
N PRO A 84 3.59 8.83 -8.95
CA PRO A 84 4.89 9.48 -8.81
C PRO A 84 5.73 8.91 -7.64
N VAL A 85 5.86 7.59 -7.54
CA VAL A 85 6.65 6.86 -6.53
C VAL A 85 7.56 5.87 -7.23
N ASP A 86 8.85 5.88 -6.88
CA ASP A 86 9.80 4.94 -7.48
C ASP A 86 9.54 3.51 -6.99
N SER A 87 9.71 2.51 -7.87
CA SER A 87 9.48 1.09 -7.56
C SER A 87 10.35 0.56 -6.42
N ASP A 88 11.54 1.15 -6.22
CA ASP A 88 12.45 0.86 -5.12
C ASP A 88 11.99 1.43 -3.78
N ASN A 89 11.03 2.37 -3.78
CA ASN A 89 10.47 2.98 -2.57
C ASN A 89 9.16 2.28 -2.13
N ILE A 90 8.89 1.09 -2.65
CA ILE A 90 7.72 0.27 -2.28
C ILE A 90 8.12 -0.79 -1.24
N ILE A 91 7.56 -0.65 -0.05
CA ILE A 91 7.78 -1.55 1.10
C ILE A 91 6.47 -2.28 1.38
N GLY A 92 6.45 -3.59 1.17
CA GLY A 92 5.25 -4.41 1.24
C GLY A 92 5.36 -5.57 2.22
N THR A 93 4.31 -6.39 2.26
CA THR A 93 4.37 -7.76 2.79
C THR A 93 5.31 -8.58 1.94
N ASP A 94 6.25 -9.23 2.61
CA ASP A 94 7.36 -9.93 1.96
C ASP A 94 7.14 -11.43 1.86
N TYR A 95 7.68 -11.94 0.76
CA TYR A 95 7.78 -13.36 0.44
C TYR A 95 9.24 -13.61 0.10
N ARG A 96 9.74 -14.76 0.55
CA ARG A 96 11.11 -15.16 0.25
C ARG A 96 11.19 -15.50 -1.23
N TYR A 97 12.10 -14.85 -1.95
CA TYR A 97 12.47 -15.28 -3.30
C TYR A 97 13.55 -16.35 -3.23
N VAL A 98 13.35 -17.41 -3.99
CA VAL A 98 14.25 -18.56 -4.08
C VAL A 98 14.52 -18.85 -5.54
N GLU A 99 15.56 -19.63 -5.82
CA GLU A 99 15.67 -20.23 -7.14
C GLU A 99 14.72 -21.43 -7.25
N GLU A 100 14.10 -21.62 -8.41
CA GLU A 100 13.07 -22.65 -8.69
C GLU A 100 13.50 -24.06 -8.22
N ASN A 101 14.77 -24.40 -8.37
CA ASN A 101 15.35 -25.69 -8.04
C ASN A 101 16.17 -25.68 -6.73
N GLN A 102 16.08 -24.62 -5.92
CA GLN A 102 16.82 -24.51 -4.65
C GLN A 102 16.42 -25.61 -3.66
N GLN A 103 15.18 -26.11 -3.73
CA GLN A 103 14.67 -27.25 -2.93
C GLN A 103 14.96 -27.10 -1.42
N GLY A 104 14.86 -25.87 -0.90
CA GLY A 104 15.09 -25.57 0.51
C GLY A 104 16.55 -25.64 0.97
N LYS A 105 17.51 -25.84 0.06
CA LYS A 105 18.94 -25.74 0.38
C LYS A 105 19.27 -24.34 0.91
N ASP A 106 20.11 -24.29 1.94
CA ASP A 106 20.53 -23.02 2.54
C ASP A 106 21.20 -22.14 1.47
N GLY A 107 20.84 -20.84 1.45
CA GLY A 107 21.43 -19.88 0.52
C GLY A 107 22.93 -19.63 0.76
N MET A 108 23.45 -20.04 1.92
CA MET A 108 24.90 -20.04 2.20
C MET A 108 25.64 -21.18 1.47
N GLU A 109 24.92 -22.24 1.07
CA GLU A 109 25.47 -23.42 0.39
C GLU A 109 24.96 -23.57 -1.05
N TYR A 110 23.93 -22.80 -1.42
CA TYR A 110 23.31 -22.83 -2.74
C TYR A 110 23.65 -21.56 -3.53
N VAL A 111 24.36 -21.75 -4.64
CA VAL A 111 24.71 -20.66 -5.56
C VAL A 111 23.69 -20.61 -6.68
N PHE A 112 23.17 -19.41 -6.97
CA PHE A 112 22.26 -19.19 -8.09
C PHE A 112 22.94 -19.59 -9.42
N PRO A 113 22.37 -20.53 -10.20
CA PRO A 113 22.96 -20.97 -11.45
C PRO A 113 22.77 -19.90 -12.55
N SER A 114 23.64 -19.90 -13.57
CA SER A 114 23.62 -18.88 -14.64
C SER A 114 22.33 -18.83 -15.45
N ASP A 115 21.59 -19.94 -15.49
CA ASP A 115 20.29 -20.13 -16.15
C ASP A 115 19.15 -20.32 -15.13
N GLY A 116 19.41 -20.04 -13.86
CA GLY A 116 18.42 -20.14 -12.78
C GLY A 116 17.26 -19.18 -12.97
N LYS A 117 16.12 -19.55 -12.39
CA LYS A 117 14.93 -18.69 -12.35
C LYS A 117 14.60 -18.34 -10.91
N VAL A 118 14.46 -17.05 -10.66
CA VAL A 118 13.96 -16.56 -9.37
C VAL A 118 12.45 -16.73 -9.37
N VAL A 119 11.94 -17.41 -8.34
CA VAL A 119 10.51 -17.64 -8.13
C VAL A 119 10.11 -17.19 -6.74
N ARG A 120 8.83 -16.88 -6.60
CA ARG A 120 8.21 -16.55 -5.32
C ARG A 120 8.09 -17.80 -4.46
N GLY A 121 8.75 -17.79 -3.31
CA GLY A 121 8.68 -18.82 -2.29
C GLY A 121 7.71 -18.49 -1.16
N GLU A 122 8.08 -18.87 0.05
CA GLU A 122 7.22 -18.83 1.23
C GLU A 122 6.93 -17.40 1.72
N PHE A 123 5.79 -17.22 2.37
CA PHE A 123 5.48 -16.00 3.10
C PHE A 123 6.52 -15.73 4.19
N GLU A 124 7.03 -14.51 4.26
CA GLU A 124 8.05 -14.14 5.25
C GLU A 124 7.43 -13.27 6.35
N VAL A 125 6.85 -12.11 6.00
CA VAL A 125 6.34 -11.18 7.01
C VAL A 125 5.22 -10.30 6.48
N LYS A 126 4.14 -10.18 7.27
CA LYS A 126 3.04 -9.24 7.02
C LYS A 126 3.46 -7.84 7.44
N ASN A 127 3.43 -6.89 6.52
CA ASN A 127 3.89 -5.52 6.78
C ASN A 127 2.79 -4.61 7.39
N ILE A 128 2.39 -4.90 8.63
CA ILE A 128 1.38 -4.16 9.39
C ILE A 128 1.87 -3.85 10.81
N ASN A 129 1.30 -2.82 11.45
CA ASN A 129 1.65 -2.41 12.82
C ASN A 129 3.17 -2.21 12.97
N MET A 130 3.79 -2.81 13.98
CA MET A 130 5.23 -2.71 14.26
C MET A 130 6.09 -3.19 13.08
N ASN A 131 5.61 -4.12 12.25
CA ASN A 131 6.38 -4.59 11.10
C ASN A 131 6.59 -3.50 10.06
N LYS A 132 5.69 -2.51 9.95
CA LYS A 132 5.92 -1.31 9.13
C LYS A 132 7.14 -0.54 9.61
N VAL A 133 7.28 -0.37 10.93
CA VAL A 133 8.42 0.33 11.53
C VAL A 133 9.70 -0.46 11.32
N SER A 134 9.67 -1.79 11.53
CA SER A 134 10.82 -2.66 11.27
C SER A 134 11.29 -2.57 9.82
N ALA A 135 10.37 -2.64 8.85
CA ALA A 135 10.69 -2.55 7.44
C ALA A 135 11.22 -1.16 7.05
N MET A 136 10.60 -0.08 7.55
CA MET A 136 11.09 1.28 7.32
C MET A 136 12.49 1.52 7.90
N ALA A 137 12.75 1.04 9.11
CA ALA A 137 14.07 1.14 9.73
C ALA A 137 15.13 0.37 8.92
N LYS A 138 14.78 -0.81 8.39
CA LYS A 138 15.64 -1.65 7.56
C LYS A 138 15.92 -1.03 6.18
N GLU A 139 14.90 -0.57 5.48
CA GLU A 139 15.00 -0.20 4.05
C GLU A 139 15.25 1.30 3.82
N ILE A 140 14.67 2.16 4.66
CA ILE A 140 14.82 3.61 4.53
C ILE A 140 16.01 4.11 5.36
N GLY A 141 16.21 3.51 6.55
CA GLY A 141 17.26 3.91 7.49
C GLY A 141 17.11 5.34 8.03
N LYS A 142 15.92 5.94 7.91
CA LYS A 142 15.61 7.31 8.34
C LYS A 142 14.19 7.40 8.90
N HIS A 143 14.00 8.29 9.88
CA HIS A 143 12.66 8.69 10.30
C HIS A 143 11.99 9.55 9.21
N PRO A 144 10.72 9.28 8.86
CA PRO A 144 9.96 10.17 8.00
C PRO A 144 9.70 11.53 8.66
N VAL A 145 9.25 12.48 7.86
CA VAL A 145 8.73 13.78 8.31
C VAL A 145 7.22 13.90 8.08
N LEU A 146 6.66 13.11 7.18
CA LEU A 146 5.23 13.03 6.90
C LEU A 146 4.81 11.56 6.90
N ALA A 147 3.63 11.26 7.43
CA ALA A 147 3.01 9.95 7.31
C ALA A 147 1.53 10.08 6.98
N PHE A 148 1.06 9.22 6.08
CA PHE A 148 -0.34 9.11 5.67
C PHE A 148 -0.78 7.66 5.86
N GLY A 149 -1.97 7.43 6.42
CA GLY A 149 -2.55 6.10 6.56
C GLY A 149 -4.07 6.18 6.73
N ASN A 150 -4.70 5.06 7.03
CA ASN A 150 -6.17 5.00 7.11
C ASN A 150 -6.70 3.93 8.07
N SER A 151 -5.82 3.25 8.82
CA SER A 151 -6.20 2.14 9.69
C SER A 151 -5.36 2.10 10.96
N SER A 152 -5.80 1.33 11.96
CA SER A 152 -4.98 1.07 13.15
C SER A 152 -3.67 0.35 12.83
N GLY A 153 -3.60 -0.33 11.68
CA GLY A 153 -2.38 -0.93 11.13
C GLY A 153 -1.24 0.07 10.88
N ASP A 154 -1.55 1.36 10.83
CA ASP A 154 -0.62 2.45 10.52
C ASP A 154 -0.13 3.17 11.78
N PHE A 155 -0.70 2.91 12.96
CA PHE A 155 -0.41 3.68 14.17
C PHE A 155 1.05 3.58 14.60
N SER A 156 1.70 2.43 14.42
CA SER A 156 3.13 2.31 14.68
C SER A 156 3.97 3.19 13.74
N MET A 157 3.59 3.27 12.46
CA MET A 157 4.25 4.15 11.48
C MET A 157 4.02 5.64 11.83
N TYR A 158 2.82 6.00 12.29
CA TYR A 158 2.51 7.34 12.77
C TYR A 158 3.41 7.72 13.94
N ASN A 159 3.45 6.88 14.97
CA ASN A 159 4.28 7.10 16.16
C ASN A 159 5.77 7.15 15.83
N TYR A 160 6.23 6.28 14.92
CA TYR A 160 7.62 6.28 14.46
C TYR A 160 7.98 7.56 13.71
N THR A 161 7.05 8.10 12.92
CA THR A 161 7.23 9.40 12.25
C THR A 161 7.33 10.52 13.26
N THR A 162 6.42 10.60 14.24
CA THR A 162 6.45 11.65 15.28
C THR A 162 7.62 11.52 16.25
N ALA A 163 8.26 10.34 16.32
CA ALA A 163 9.49 10.14 17.10
C ALA A 163 10.73 10.81 16.47
N ASN A 164 10.60 11.42 15.29
CA ASN A 164 11.67 12.20 14.67
C ASN A 164 11.97 13.44 15.51
N THR A 165 13.13 13.45 16.16
CA THR A 165 13.57 14.57 17.01
C THR A 165 14.29 15.68 16.23
N LYS A 166 14.60 15.45 14.95
CA LYS A 166 15.42 16.37 14.13
C LYS A 166 14.59 17.38 13.36
N TYR A 167 13.43 16.98 12.86
CA TYR A 167 12.59 17.80 11.98
C TYR A 167 11.16 17.85 12.50
N LYS A 168 10.42 18.89 12.08
CA LYS A 168 8.98 18.94 12.32
C LYS A 168 8.30 17.80 11.56
N THR A 169 7.30 17.20 12.20
CA THR A 169 6.56 16.06 11.65
C THR A 169 5.09 16.37 11.55
N MET A 170 4.42 15.81 10.55
CA MET A 170 2.95 15.77 10.49
C MET A 170 2.47 14.37 10.15
N VAL A 171 1.36 13.97 10.76
CA VAL A 171 0.70 12.69 10.52
C VAL A 171 -0.72 12.99 10.08
N PHE A 172 -1.13 12.34 8.99
CA PHE A 172 -2.46 12.47 8.41
C PHE A 172 -3.14 11.11 8.39
N SER A 173 -4.40 11.06 8.80
CA SER A 173 -5.19 9.83 8.79
C SER A 173 -6.47 10.02 8.01
N LEU A 174 -6.64 9.23 6.96
CA LEU A 174 -7.82 9.25 6.13
C LEU A 174 -8.99 8.61 6.86
N LEU A 175 -10.11 9.34 6.92
CA LEU A 175 -11.39 8.87 7.44
C LEU A 175 -12.22 8.37 6.26
N ALA A 176 -12.48 7.07 6.22
CA ALA A 176 -13.39 6.48 5.25
C ALA A 176 -14.86 6.74 5.69
N ASP A 177 -15.29 7.99 5.68
CA ASP A 177 -16.60 8.44 6.16
C ASP A 177 -17.62 8.74 5.05
N ASP A 178 -17.19 8.64 3.80
CA ASP A 178 -18.05 8.87 2.64
C ASP A 178 -18.75 7.59 2.19
N ILE A 179 -20.06 7.51 2.42
CA ILE A 179 -20.92 6.39 1.99
C ILE A 179 -21.63 6.66 0.66
N GLU A 180 -21.56 7.88 0.13
CA GLU A 180 -22.25 8.28 -1.09
C GLU A 180 -21.37 8.05 -2.32
N ARG A 181 -20.10 8.47 -2.23
CA ARG A 181 -19.12 8.37 -3.32
C ARG A 181 -18.19 7.17 -3.17
N GLU A 182 -18.17 6.52 -2.00
CA GLU A 182 -17.36 5.35 -1.69
C GLU A 182 -18.12 4.36 -0.76
N PHE A 183 -17.58 3.16 -0.59
CA PHE A 183 -17.95 2.22 0.47
C PHE A 183 -17.37 2.62 1.83
N GLY A 184 -17.76 3.81 2.30
CA GLY A 184 -17.38 4.33 3.62
C GLY A 184 -17.72 3.38 4.76
N LYS A 185 -16.98 3.51 5.85
CA LYS A 185 -17.11 2.75 7.10
C LYS A 185 -17.30 3.72 8.27
N PRO A 186 -18.48 4.34 8.44
CA PRO A 186 -18.70 5.41 9.42
C PRO A 186 -18.24 5.08 10.84
N VAL A 187 -18.52 3.86 11.33
CA VAL A 187 -18.09 3.40 12.66
C VAL A 187 -16.56 3.37 12.79
N SER A 188 -15.86 2.92 11.74
CA SER A 188 -14.39 2.90 11.73
C SER A 188 -13.81 4.30 11.59
N ALA A 189 -14.45 5.16 10.79
CA ALA A 189 -14.07 6.56 10.63
C ALA A 189 -14.21 7.35 11.95
N GLU A 190 -15.32 7.18 12.66
CA GLU A 190 -15.53 7.82 13.98
C GLU A 190 -14.47 7.36 14.99
N LYS A 191 -14.16 6.05 15.01
CA LYS A 191 -13.08 5.52 15.84
C LYS A 191 -11.73 6.12 15.45
N MET A 192 -11.45 6.28 14.16
CA MET A 192 -10.21 6.87 13.68
C MET A 192 -10.11 8.36 14.06
N LEU A 193 -11.21 9.12 13.94
CA LEU A 193 -11.28 10.52 14.34
C LEU A 193 -10.90 10.69 15.82
N LYS A 194 -11.50 9.90 16.72
CA LYS A 194 -11.15 9.90 18.16
C LYS A 194 -9.68 9.60 18.42
N ASN A 195 -9.06 8.72 17.62
CA ASN A 195 -7.63 8.45 17.71
C ASN A 195 -6.79 9.63 17.21
N CYS A 196 -7.21 10.30 16.13
CA CYS A 196 -6.53 11.49 15.63
C CYS A 196 -6.53 12.61 16.68
N GLU A 197 -7.70 12.92 17.25
CA GLU A 197 -7.86 13.91 18.34
C GLU A 197 -6.97 13.59 19.54
N LYS A 198 -6.96 12.32 19.97
CA LYS A 198 -6.16 11.87 21.11
C LYS A 198 -4.66 12.01 20.88
N ASN A 199 -4.17 11.75 19.67
CA ASN A 199 -2.74 11.66 19.37
C ASN A 199 -2.20 12.87 18.61
N GLY A 200 -3.02 13.89 18.34
CA GLY A 200 -2.62 15.07 17.58
C GLY A 200 -2.34 14.79 16.10
N TRP A 201 -2.94 13.74 15.54
CA TRP A 201 -2.88 13.47 14.10
C TRP A 201 -3.96 14.27 13.39
N ILE A 202 -3.73 14.60 12.12
CA ILE A 202 -4.63 15.40 11.29
C ILE A 202 -5.61 14.45 10.58
N PRO A 203 -6.91 14.45 10.92
CA PRO A 203 -7.90 13.68 10.16
C PRO A 203 -8.11 14.30 8.79
N ILE A 204 -8.36 13.45 7.78
CA ILE A 204 -8.80 13.86 6.43
C ILE A 204 -10.14 13.18 6.17
N SER A 205 -11.23 13.93 6.10
CA SER A 205 -12.56 13.42 5.75
C SER A 205 -12.66 13.18 4.25
N MET A 206 -12.94 11.94 3.84
CA MET A 206 -13.25 11.66 2.44
C MET A 206 -14.52 12.39 2.00
N ARG A 207 -15.51 12.52 2.90
CA ARG A 207 -16.77 13.20 2.61
C ARG A 207 -16.60 14.71 2.49
N ASP A 208 -15.98 15.33 3.49
CA ASP A 208 -16.04 16.79 3.67
C ASP A 208 -14.84 17.51 3.03
N ASP A 209 -13.67 16.87 2.92
CA ASP A 209 -12.44 17.52 2.44
C ASP A 209 -12.18 17.27 0.95
N TRP A 210 -12.75 16.22 0.37
CA TRP A 210 -12.50 15.84 -1.02
C TRP A 210 -13.64 16.26 -1.93
N ARG A 211 -13.30 16.96 -3.02
CA ARG A 211 -14.25 17.32 -4.07
C ARG A 211 -14.73 16.10 -4.86
N THR A 212 -13.80 15.21 -5.20
CA THR A 212 -14.06 13.96 -5.91
C THR A 212 -13.10 12.88 -5.40
N ILE A 213 -13.51 11.61 -5.49
CA ILE A 213 -12.70 10.47 -5.06
C ILE A 213 -11.95 9.89 -6.27
N TYR A 214 -12.70 9.56 -7.33
CA TYR A 214 -12.19 8.89 -8.53
C TYR A 214 -12.39 9.72 -9.82
N GLY A 215 -12.86 10.96 -9.71
CA GLY A 215 -13.23 11.81 -10.84
C GLY A 215 -14.73 11.79 -11.12
N ASP A 216 -15.20 12.78 -11.90
CA ASP A 216 -16.64 13.05 -12.08
C ASP A 216 -17.38 11.99 -12.92
N ASN A 217 -16.64 11.17 -13.66
CA ASN A 217 -17.19 10.15 -14.57
C ASN A 217 -17.50 8.83 -13.85
N VAL A 218 -17.01 8.66 -12.62
CA VAL A 218 -17.14 7.45 -11.82
C VAL A 218 -18.36 7.55 -10.94
N LYS A 219 -19.20 6.50 -10.92
CA LYS A 219 -20.42 6.46 -10.11
C LYS A 219 -20.44 5.22 -9.24
N LYS A 220 -20.66 5.38 -7.94
CA LYS A 220 -20.99 4.28 -7.04
C LYS A 220 -22.37 3.74 -7.43
N THR A 221 -22.49 2.42 -7.60
CA THR A 221 -23.72 1.73 -7.97
C THR A 221 -24.10 0.61 -7.01
N GLY A 222 -23.22 0.22 -6.10
CA GLY A 222 -23.53 -0.71 -5.01
C GLY A 222 -23.93 0.03 -3.73
N GLU A 223 -24.46 -0.72 -2.75
CA GLU A 223 -24.71 -0.24 -1.38
C GLU A 223 -23.48 -0.48 -0.48
#